data_AF-Q3L8V7-F1
#
_entry.id   AF-Q3L8V7-F1
#
_cell.length_a   1.000
_cell.length_b   1.000
_cell.length_c   1.000
_cell.angle_alpha   90.00
_cell.angle_beta   90.00
_cell.angle_gamma   90.00
#
_symmetry.space_group_name_H-M   'P 1'
#
loop_
_entity.id
_entity.type
_entity.pdbx_description
1 polymer ?
#
loop_
_entity_poly.entity_id
_entity_poly.type
_entity_poly.pdbx_seq_one_letter_code
_entity_poly.pdbx_strand_id
1 'polypeptide(L)' 'DSTHGLFKGEVTHNAGKLIVNGVQIAVFNEKDPSNIPWGSVGA' A
#
# COMPACT_ATOMS: atom_id res chain seq x y z
N ASP A 1 -8.29 7.79 10.67
CA ASP A 1 -9.56 7.07 10.76
C ASP A 1 -10.43 7.77 11.80
N SER A 2 -11.66 8.16 11.49
CA SER A 2 -12.51 8.92 12.43
C SER A 2 -13.05 8.06 13.58
N THR A 3 -13.04 6.74 13.41
CA THR A 3 -13.53 5.76 14.39
C THR A 3 -12.40 5.28 15.29
N HIS A 4 -11.21 5.06 14.73
CA HIS A 4 -10.06 4.43 15.36
C HIS A 4 -8.86 5.37 15.56
N GLY A 5 -8.94 6.62 15.10
CA GLY A 5 -7.89 7.64 15.26
C GLY A 5 -6.77 7.55 14.23
N LEU A 6 -5.62 8.16 14.58
CA LEU A 6 -4.39 8.09 13.80
C LEU A 6 -3.67 6.77 14.05
N PHE A 7 -3.14 6.18 12.97
CA PHE A 7 -2.30 5.00 13.07
C PHE A 7 -1.01 5.36 13.84
N LYS A 8 -0.66 4.55 14.86
CA LYS A 8 0.47 4.81 15.76
C LYS A 8 1.83 4.34 15.22
N GLY A 9 1.85 3.72 14.04
CA GLY A 9 3.08 3.31 13.38
C GLY A 9 3.61 4.36 12.41
N GLU A 10 4.80 4.11 11.88
CA GLU A 10 5.41 4.97 10.88
C GLU A 10 4.81 4.66 9.51
N VAL A 11 4.24 5.68 8.86
CA VAL A 11 3.70 5.59 7.51
C VAL A 11 4.43 6.60 6.64
N THR A 12 5.21 6.12 5.70
CA THR A 12 5.91 6.94 4.70
C THR A 12 5.60 6.42 3.30
N HIS A 13 5.96 7.17 2.27
CA HIS A 13 5.83 6.75 0.88
C HIS A 13 7.16 6.93 0.17
N ASN A 14 7.55 5.96 -0.65
CA ASN A 14 8.75 6.06 -1.47
C ASN A 14 8.53 5.37 -2.81
N ALA A 15 8.86 6.07 -3.90
CA ALA A 15 8.87 5.54 -5.26
C ALA A 15 7.60 4.76 -5.67
N GLY A 16 6.42 5.28 -5.33
CA GLY A 16 5.12 4.65 -5.67
C GLY A 16 4.73 3.48 -4.77
N LYS A 17 5.49 3.21 -3.71
CA LYS A 17 5.18 2.21 -2.67
C LYS A 17 4.86 2.91 -1.36
N LEU A 18 3.90 2.35 -0.62
CA LEU A 18 3.60 2.76 0.74
C LEU A 18 4.52 1.98 1.68
N ILE A 19 5.19 2.66 2.61
CA ILE A 19 6.04 2.03 3.61
C ILE A 19 5.32 2.15 4.95
N VAL A 20 4.98 1.01 5.56
CA VAL A 20 4.33 0.97 6.88
C VAL A 20 5.22 0.18 7.83
N ASN A 21 5.72 0.83 8.89
CA ASN A 21 6.67 0.24 9.84
C ASN A 21 7.89 -0.42 9.15
N GLY A 22 8.40 0.21 8.09
CA GLY A 22 9.52 -0.31 7.29
C GLY A 22 9.14 -1.38 6.26
N VAL A 23 7.89 -1.87 6.24
CA VAL A 23 7.40 -2.83 5.25
C VAL A 23 6.95 -2.08 4.00
N GLN A 24 7.51 -2.44 2.83
CA GLN A 24 7.11 -1.89 1.55
C GLN A 24 5.84 -2.58 1.04
N ILE A 25 4.82 -1.79 0.72
CA ILE A 25 3.53 -2.19 0.19
C ILE A 25 3.40 -1.62 -1.22
N ALA A 26 3.19 -2.50 -2.19
CA ALA A 26 2.94 -2.09 -3.58
C ALA A 26 1.53 -1.48 -3.70
N VAL A 27 1.44 -0.28 -4.28
CA VAL A 27 0.17 0.42 -4.51
C VAL A 27 -0.02 0.57 -6.01
N PHE A 28 -1.17 0.13 -6.52
CA PHE A 28 -1.53 0.21 -7.94
C PHE A 28 -2.75 1.11 -8.11
N ASN A 29 -2.82 1.85 -9.21
CA ASN A 29 -3.94 2.73 -9.55
C ASN A 29 -4.55 2.35 -10.90
N GLU A 30 -4.98 1.09 -11.01
CA GLU A 30 -5.59 0.56 -12.22
C GLU A 30 -7.11 0.65 -12.14
N LYS A 31 -7.75 1.04 -13.25
CA LYS A 31 -9.21 1.08 -13.37
C LYS A 31 -9.80 -0.33 -13.52
N ASP A 32 -9.11 -1.20 -14.25
CA ASP A 32 -9.48 -2.61 -14.38
C ASP A 32 -8.72 -3.42 -13.34
N PRO A 33 -9.40 -4.11 -12.41
CA PRO A 33 -8.74 -4.93 -11.39
C PRO A 33 -7.90 -6.06 -11.99
N SER A 34 -8.16 -6.47 -13.24
CA SER A 34 -7.40 -7.51 -13.95
C SER A 34 -6.01 -7.02 -14.38
N ASN A 35 -5.80 -5.70 -14.51
CA ASN A 35 -4.49 -5.12 -14.82
C ASN A 35 -3.56 -5.08 -13.61
N ILE A 36 -4.08 -5.28 -12.40
CA ILE A 36 -3.27 -5.28 -11.20
C ILE A 36 -2.39 -6.54 -11.24
N PRO A 37 -1.06 -6.41 -11.15
CA PRO A 37 -0.15 -7.52 -11.33
C PRO A 37 -0.02 -8.35 -10.03
N TRP A 38 -1.12 -8.96 -9.59
CA TRP A 38 -1.21 -9.73 -8.34
C TRP A 38 -0.11 -10.79 -8.19
N GLY A 39 0.19 -11.51 -9.28
CA GLY A 39 1.25 -12.53 -9.28
C GLY A 39 2.66 -11.99 -9.10
N SER A 40 2.91 -10.72 -9.41
CA SER A 40 4.24 -10.10 -9.26
C SER A 40 4.55 -9.72 -7.80
N VAL A 41 3.51 -9.56 -6.98
CA VAL A 41 3.63 -9.16 -5.56
C VAL A 41 3.44 -10.34 -4.60
N GLY A 42 3.27 -11.55 -5.12
CA GLY A 42 3.10 -12.76 -4.31
C GLY A 42 1.79 -12.81 -3.52
N ALA A 43 0.74 -12.18 -4.06
CA ALA A 43 -0.61 -12.15 -3.48
C ALA A 43 -1.35 -13.50 -3.62
#